data_AF-A0ABD1AV51-F1
#
_entry.id   AF-A0ABD1AV51-F1
#
_cell.length_a   1.000
_cell.length_b   1.000
_cell.length_c   1.000
_cell.angle_alpha   90.00
_cell.angle_beta   90.00
_cell.angle_gamma   90.00
#
_symmetry.space_group_name_H-M   'P 1'
#
loop_
_entity.id
_entity.type
_entity.pdbx_description
1 polymer ?
#
loop_
_entity_poly.entity_id
_entity_poly.type
_entity_poly.pdbx_seq_one_letter_code
_entity_poly.pdbx_strand_id
1 'polypeptide(L)'
;MDPAFHSLFSFQTLFSDAGPRDGISRLKWSTLAWRIKCNEAVDNYWVDNTIDDFYKGDIPKWFSDEDLAADNNNYYVVQESELHENEWLHLLAEIAFYSKEGGSLRASPRLEIKKVVVETREEATREPRENLKADNAIFYISYKYNGDPSTGLAGDYKSIIRKTMDGKPGHMCLEVSEYCNTF
;
A
#
# COMPACT_ATOMS: atom_id res chain seq x y z
N MET A 1 20.18 10.80 -5.37
CA MET A 1 20.99 11.99 -5.00
C MET A 1 20.56 12.37 -3.61
N ASP A 2 21.51 12.55 -2.70
CA ASP A 2 21.19 13.07 -1.38
C ASP A 2 21.51 14.59 -1.36
N PRO A 3 20.49 15.46 -1.26
CA PRO A 3 20.70 16.90 -1.21
C PRO A 3 21.49 17.34 0.02
N ALA A 4 21.38 16.64 1.15
CA ALA A 4 22.05 17.00 2.39
C ALA A 4 23.57 16.76 2.33
N PHE A 5 24.01 15.76 1.58
CA PHE A 5 25.44 15.44 1.40
C PHE A 5 25.99 15.83 0.03
N HIS A 6 25.17 16.46 -0.83
CA HIS A 6 25.51 16.77 -2.22
C HIS A 6 26.16 15.59 -2.98
N SER A 7 25.75 14.36 -2.64
CA SER A 7 26.43 13.12 -3.05
C SER A 7 25.51 12.17 -3.81
N LEU A 8 26.11 11.39 -4.70
CA LEU A 8 25.43 10.33 -5.44
C LEU A 8 25.75 8.98 -4.81
N PHE A 9 24.73 8.31 -4.31
CA PHE A 9 24.83 6.95 -3.81
C PHE A 9 24.29 5.97 -4.84
N SER A 10 24.99 4.85 -4.99
CA SER A 10 24.41 3.69 -5.67
C SER A 10 23.38 3.07 -4.75
N PHE A 11 22.19 2.80 -5.28
CA PHE A 11 21.09 2.22 -4.54
C PHE A 11 20.81 0.82 -5.06
N GLN A 12 20.54 -0.12 -4.16
CA GLN A 12 20.23 -1.51 -4.47
C GLN A 12 18.80 -1.81 -4.02
N THR A 13 18.00 -2.28 -4.98
CA THR A 13 16.66 -2.81 -4.73
C THR A 13 16.61 -4.26 -5.18
N LEU A 14 16.05 -5.15 -4.36
CA LEU A 14 15.67 -6.49 -4.78
C LEU A 14 14.14 -6.58 -4.70
N PHE A 15 13.52 -6.84 -5.82
CA PHE A 15 12.08 -6.91 -5.97
C PHE A 15 11.67 -8.31 -6.40
N SER A 16 10.60 -8.83 -5.81
CA SER A 16 9.98 -10.10 -6.17
C SER A 16 8.49 -9.90 -6.38
N ASP A 17 8.03 -10.26 -7.57
CA ASP A 17 6.61 -10.45 -7.88
C ASP A 17 6.27 -11.92 -7.67
N ALA A 18 5.46 -12.20 -6.65
CA ALA A 18 5.07 -13.56 -6.30
C ALA A 18 3.81 -14.02 -7.05
N GLY A 19 3.18 -13.14 -7.83
CA GLY A 19 1.86 -13.36 -8.41
C GLY A 19 0.73 -13.45 -7.35
N PRO A 20 -0.55 -13.38 -7.77
CA PRO A 20 -1.70 -13.64 -6.90
C PRO A 20 -1.58 -14.99 -6.19
N ARG A 21 -1.77 -15.04 -4.87
CA ARG A 21 -1.83 -16.33 -4.14
C ARG A 21 -3.17 -17.04 -4.34
N ASP A 22 -4.28 -16.30 -4.33
CA ASP A 22 -5.60 -16.90 -4.07
C ASP A 22 -6.72 -16.41 -5.02
N GLY A 23 -6.37 -15.84 -6.18
CA GLY A 23 -7.36 -15.33 -7.15
C GLY A 23 -8.18 -14.10 -6.71
N ILE A 24 -8.05 -13.68 -5.45
CA ILE A 24 -8.72 -12.52 -4.83
C ILE A 24 -7.80 -11.27 -4.81
N SER A 25 -6.49 -11.46 -4.59
CA SER A 25 -5.49 -10.40 -4.72
C SER A 25 -5.06 -10.29 -6.18
N ARG A 26 -5.00 -9.07 -6.73
CA ARG A 26 -4.53 -8.83 -8.10
C ARG A 26 -3.02 -8.75 -8.20
N LEU A 27 -2.37 -8.38 -7.10
CA LEU A 27 -0.94 -8.12 -7.06
C LEU A 27 -0.39 -8.52 -5.70
N LYS A 28 0.76 -9.20 -5.70
CA LYS A 28 1.58 -9.45 -4.52
C LYS A 28 3.03 -9.15 -4.84
N TRP A 29 3.48 -8.00 -4.36
CA TRP A 29 4.84 -7.53 -4.56
C TRP A 29 5.60 -7.55 -3.25
N SER A 30 6.91 -7.80 -3.33
CA SER A 30 7.79 -7.70 -2.19
C SER A 30 9.10 -7.04 -2.55
N THR A 31 9.60 -6.18 -1.67
CA THR A 31 11.00 -5.78 -1.65
C THR A 31 11.71 -6.63 -0.62
N LEU A 32 12.89 -7.13 -0.97
CA LEU A 32 13.81 -7.86 -0.07
C LEU A 32 15.10 -7.08 0.14
N ALA A 33 15.28 -6.00 -0.62
CA ALA A 33 16.28 -4.98 -0.33
C ALA A 33 15.77 -3.63 -0.83
N TRP A 34 16.03 -2.61 -0.02
CA TRP A 34 16.01 -1.19 -0.32
C TRP A 34 17.15 -0.65 0.52
N ARG A 35 18.32 -0.44 -0.06
CA ARG A 35 19.48 0.09 0.69
C ARG A 35 20.51 0.74 -0.22
N ILE A 36 21.39 1.53 0.39
CA ILE A 36 22.64 1.95 -0.28
C ILE A 36 23.43 0.69 -0.62
N LYS A 37 23.93 0.61 -1.86
CA LYS A 37 24.69 -0.54 -2.34
C LYS A 37 25.95 -0.72 -1.51
N CYS A 38 26.14 -1.91 -0.96
CA CYS A 38 27.32 -2.32 -0.20
C CYS A 38 27.80 -3.70 -0.68
N ASN A 39 28.86 -4.22 -0.05
CA ASN A 39 29.43 -5.54 -0.38
C ASN A 39 28.73 -6.69 0.34
N GLU A 40 27.76 -6.41 1.21
CA GLU A 40 27.01 -7.44 1.92
C GLU A 40 26.03 -8.13 0.97
N ALA A 41 25.85 -9.44 1.16
CA ALA A 41 24.80 -10.17 0.47
C ALA A 41 23.43 -9.60 0.85
N VAL A 42 22.48 -9.68 -0.07
CA VAL A 42 21.07 -9.38 0.23
C VAL A 42 20.49 -10.61 0.91
N ASP A 43 19.93 -10.43 2.09
CA ASP A 43 19.04 -11.43 2.66
C ASP A 43 17.78 -11.47 1.79
N ASN A 44 17.52 -12.59 1.14
CA ASN A 44 16.36 -12.77 0.27
C ASN A 44 15.33 -13.72 0.87
N TYR A 45 15.45 -14.01 2.17
CA TYR A 45 14.58 -14.95 2.87
C TYR A 45 13.49 -14.20 3.65
N TRP A 46 12.24 -14.38 3.25
CA TRP A 46 11.08 -13.82 3.94
C TRP A 46 10.69 -14.63 5.18
N VAL A 47 10.48 -13.95 6.31
CA VAL A 47 10.14 -14.59 7.59
C VAL A 47 8.66 -14.38 7.94
N ASP A 48 7.79 -15.29 7.49
CA ASP A 48 6.33 -15.11 7.64
C ASP A 48 5.82 -15.19 9.09
N ASN A 49 6.54 -15.86 9.99
CA ASN A 49 6.10 -16.10 11.36
C ASN A 49 6.21 -14.87 12.28
N THR A 50 6.87 -13.79 11.86
CA THR A 50 6.93 -12.52 12.61
C THR A 50 5.72 -11.64 12.34
N ILE A 51 4.97 -11.92 11.28
CA ILE A 51 3.77 -11.20 10.91
C ILE A 51 2.61 -11.72 11.77
N ASP A 52 1.83 -10.79 12.29
CA ASP A 52 0.64 -11.12 13.06
C ASP A 52 -0.45 -11.74 12.17
N ASP A 53 -1.16 -12.74 12.69
CA ASP A 53 -2.19 -13.48 11.95
C ASP A 53 -3.35 -12.58 11.45
N PHE A 54 -3.56 -11.41 12.05
CA PHE A 54 -4.49 -10.39 11.55
C PHE A 54 -4.14 -9.91 10.14
N TYR A 55 -2.84 -9.86 9.80
CA TYR A 55 -2.36 -9.46 8.48
C TYR A 55 -2.09 -10.66 7.56
N LYS A 56 -2.63 -11.85 7.88
CA LYS A 56 -2.51 -13.05 7.06
C LYS A 56 -3.87 -13.45 6.48
N GLY A 57 -3.84 -14.36 5.51
CA GLY A 57 -5.03 -14.87 4.83
C GLY A 57 -5.64 -13.89 3.84
N ASP A 58 -6.94 -14.02 3.60
CA ASP A 58 -7.66 -13.25 2.58
C ASP A 58 -7.65 -11.74 2.87
N ILE A 59 -7.52 -10.92 1.82
CA ILE A 59 -7.64 -9.46 1.94
C ILE A 59 -9.06 -9.13 2.43
N PRO A 60 -9.21 -8.28 3.46
CA PRO A 60 -10.53 -7.92 3.99
C PRO A 60 -11.38 -7.21 2.94
N LYS A 61 -12.69 -7.15 3.21
CA LYS A 61 -13.63 -6.40 2.38
C LYS A 61 -13.60 -4.93 2.72
N TRP A 62 -13.98 -4.09 1.76
CA TRP A 62 -14.13 -2.66 1.97
C TRP A 62 -15.20 -2.39 3.03
N PHE A 63 -14.98 -1.41 3.91
CA PHE A 63 -15.94 -1.01 4.94
C PHE A 63 -17.25 -0.49 4.35
N SER A 64 -18.38 -0.89 4.93
CA SER A 64 -19.64 -0.18 4.68
C SER A 64 -19.63 1.20 5.36
N ASP A 65 -20.52 2.09 4.95
CA ASP A 65 -20.67 3.39 5.60
C ASP A 65 -21.13 3.23 7.07
N GLU A 66 -21.82 2.14 7.40
CA GLU A 66 -22.23 1.76 8.75
C GLU A 66 -21.04 1.30 9.60
N ASP A 67 -20.13 0.51 9.03
CA ASP A 67 -18.90 0.06 9.71
C ASP A 67 -17.98 1.23 10.08
N LEU A 68 -17.94 2.26 9.22
CA LEU A 68 -17.17 3.48 9.44
C LEU A 68 -17.82 4.44 10.45
N ALA A 69 -19.12 4.29 10.69
CA ALA A 69 -19.88 5.08 11.66
C ALA A 69 -19.93 4.41 13.05
N ALA A 70 -19.66 3.11 13.12
CA ALA A 70 -19.50 2.41 14.39
C ALA A 70 -18.19 2.83 15.05
N ASP A 71 -18.22 3.26 16.31
CA ASP A 71 -17.03 3.73 17.08
C ASP A 71 -16.11 2.56 17.45
N ASN A 72 -15.54 1.94 16.42
CA ASN A 72 -14.60 0.84 16.46
C ASN A 72 -13.20 1.44 16.37
N ASN A 73 -12.38 1.20 17.39
CA ASN A 73 -11.10 1.88 17.61
C ASN A 73 -9.95 1.38 16.71
N ASN A 74 -10.20 0.48 15.77
CA ASN A 74 -9.13 -0.21 15.03
C ASN A 74 -8.83 0.42 13.67
N TYR A 75 -9.54 1.48 13.29
CA TYR A 75 -9.30 2.20 12.05
C TYR A 75 -9.14 3.71 12.26
N TYR A 76 -8.30 4.32 11.42
CA TYR A 76 -8.03 5.74 11.37
C TYR A 76 -8.41 6.30 10.00
N VAL A 77 -9.22 7.36 9.98
CA VAL A 77 -9.53 8.10 8.76
C VAL A 77 -8.52 9.23 8.61
N VAL A 78 -7.70 9.18 7.57
CA VAL A 78 -6.62 10.16 7.33
C VAL A 78 -7.22 11.49 6.94
N GLN A 79 -6.75 12.57 7.57
CA GLN A 79 -7.21 13.92 7.25
C GLN A 79 -6.57 14.43 5.96
N GLU A 80 -7.26 15.32 5.25
CA GLU A 80 -6.78 15.86 3.97
C GLU A 80 -5.41 16.55 4.10
N SER A 81 -5.16 17.25 5.22
CA SER A 81 -3.85 17.86 5.50
C SER A 81 -2.72 16.85 5.62
N GLU A 82 -3.00 15.65 6.12
CA GLU A 82 -2.02 14.58 6.31
C GLU A 82 -1.70 13.85 4.99
N LEU A 83 -2.59 13.91 3.99
CA LEU A 83 -2.32 13.31 2.68
C LEU A 83 -1.13 13.99 1.99
N HIS A 84 -1.00 15.31 2.12
CA HIS A 84 0.15 16.05 1.58
C HIS A 84 1.46 15.73 2.32
N GLU A 85 1.40 15.45 3.61
CA GLU A 85 2.58 15.06 4.40
C GLU A 85 3.00 13.60 4.14
N ASN A 86 2.08 12.79 3.62
CA ASN A 86 2.26 11.36 3.37
C ASN A 86 2.11 11.03 1.89
N GLU A 87 2.94 11.65 1.04
CA GLU A 87 2.93 11.44 -0.43
C GLU A 87 3.06 9.96 -0.85
N TRP A 88 3.62 9.11 0.00
CA TRP A 88 3.67 7.66 -0.24
C TRP A 88 2.28 7.00 -0.30
N LEU A 89 1.23 7.62 0.25
CA LEU A 89 -0.16 7.19 0.05
C LEU A 89 -0.61 7.35 -1.41
N HIS A 90 -0.10 8.37 -2.11
CA HIS A 90 -0.28 8.49 -3.56
C HIS A 90 0.42 7.36 -4.30
N LEU A 91 1.66 7.02 -3.91
CA LEU A 91 2.37 5.88 -4.49
C LEU A 91 1.58 4.56 -4.31
N LEU A 92 0.98 4.34 -3.13
CA LEU A 92 0.11 3.18 -2.92
C LEU A 92 -1.13 3.18 -3.85
N ALA A 93 -1.78 4.33 -4.02
CA ALA A 93 -2.89 4.47 -4.96
C ALA A 93 -2.48 4.19 -6.41
N GLU A 94 -1.29 4.68 -6.81
CA GLU A 94 -0.72 4.42 -8.13
C GLU A 94 -0.44 2.93 -8.33
N ILE A 95 0.23 2.26 -7.39
CA ILE A 95 0.49 0.82 -7.44
C ILE A 95 -0.82 0.04 -7.61
N ALA A 96 -1.85 0.39 -6.84
CA ALA A 96 -3.14 -0.25 -6.95
C ALA A 96 -3.79 -0.02 -8.32
N PHE A 97 -3.72 1.19 -8.87
CA PHE A 97 -4.23 1.49 -10.21
C PHE A 97 -3.46 0.76 -11.31
N TYR A 98 -2.13 0.68 -11.21
CA TYR A 98 -1.31 -0.10 -12.15
C TYR A 98 -1.66 -1.59 -12.14
N SER A 99 -1.96 -2.15 -10.97
CA SER A 99 -2.43 -3.54 -10.84
C SER A 99 -3.72 -3.80 -11.60
N LYS A 100 -4.57 -2.77 -11.77
CA LYS A 100 -5.83 -2.82 -12.51
C LYS A 100 -5.64 -2.75 -14.00
N GLU A 101 -4.83 -1.78 -14.43
CA GLU A 101 -4.72 -1.42 -15.83
C GLU A 101 -3.90 -2.43 -16.65
N GLY A 102 -3.09 -3.26 -15.98
CA GLY A 102 -2.33 -4.33 -16.63
C GLY A 102 -1.04 -3.85 -17.29
N GLY A 103 -0.57 -2.63 -16.98
CA GLY A 103 0.77 -2.15 -17.31
C GLY A 103 0.92 -1.45 -18.67
N SER A 104 -0.18 -0.99 -19.27
CA SER A 104 -0.20 -0.20 -20.51
C SER A 104 -0.04 1.32 -20.27
N LEU A 105 -0.18 1.79 -19.03
CA LEU A 105 0.10 3.18 -18.65
C LEU A 105 1.59 3.53 -18.82
N ARG A 106 1.84 4.47 -19.73
CA ARG A 106 3.20 4.97 -20.04
C ARG A 106 3.69 6.10 -19.12
N ALA A 107 2.81 6.65 -18.29
CA ALA A 107 3.08 7.75 -17.38
C ALA A 107 2.39 7.53 -16.03
N SER A 108 2.90 8.18 -14.98
CA SER A 108 2.24 8.18 -13.65
C SER A 108 0.80 8.71 -13.80
N PRO A 109 -0.19 7.95 -13.31
CA PRO A 109 -1.58 8.35 -13.43
C PRO A 109 -1.85 9.55 -12.51
N ARG A 110 -2.53 10.58 -13.03
CA ARG A 110 -2.98 11.70 -12.20
C ARG A 110 -4.20 11.27 -11.38
N LEU A 111 -3.93 10.68 -10.22
CA LEU A 111 -4.93 10.21 -9.27
C LEU A 111 -5.27 11.30 -8.26
N GLU A 112 -6.57 11.49 -8.03
CA GLU A 112 -7.09 12.36 -6.98
C GLU A 112 -7.58 11.48 -5.82
N ILE A 113 -6.80 11.40 -4.73
CA ILE A 113 -7.19 10.67 -3.52
C ILE A 113 -8.41 11.37 -2.89
N LYS A 114 -9.46 10.60 -2.60
CA LYS A 114 -10.70 11.09 -1.99
C LYS A 114 -10.80 10.75 -0.51
N LYS A 115 -10.39 9.54 -0.14
CA LYS A 115 -10.43 9.06 1.24
C LYS A 115 -9.41 7.96 1.44
N VAL A 116 -8.70 8.00 2.57
CA VAL A 116 -7.84 6.92 3.04
C VAL A 116 -8.30 6.52 4.44
N VAL A 117 -8.51 5.23 4.63
CA VAL A 117 -8.72 4.62 5.95
C VAL A 117 -7.57 3.65 6.20
N VAL A 118 -7.00 3.69 7.40
CA VAL A 118 -5.89 2.82 7.82
C VAL A 118 -6.37 1.95 8.96
N GLU A 119 -6.26 0.65 8.80
CA GLU A 119 -6.59 -0.33 9.83
C GLU A 119 -5.31 -1.00 10.33
N THR A 120 -5.15 -1.01 11.65
CA THR A 120 -4.02 -1.64 12.34
C THR A 120 -4.53 -2.49 13.50
N ARG A 121 -3.73 -3.48 13.91
CA ARG A 121 -4.00 -4.28 15.13
C ARG A 121 -3.57 -3.56 16.42
N GLU A 122 -2.84 -2.45 16.30
CA GLU A 122 -2.20 -1.79 17.45
C GLU A 122 -3.23 -1.26 18.46
N GLU A 123 -2.84 -1.23 19.75
CA GLU A 123 -3.76 -0.94 20.85
C GLU A 123 -4.37 0.47 20.77
N ALA A 124 -5.66 0.53 21.12
CA ALA A 124 -6.52 1.72 21.21
C ALA A 124 -5.93 2.93 21.98
N THR A 125 -4.84 2.75 22.72
CA THR A 125 -4.15 3.82 23.47
C THR A 125 -3.17 4.63 22.62
N ARG A 126 -2.92 4.23 21.37
CA ARG A 126 -2.02 4.93 20.44
C ARG A 126 -2.74 6.13 19.80
N GLU A 127 -2.01 7.23 19.59
CA GLU A 127 -2.51 8.36 18.80
C GLU A 127 -2.89 7.88 17.39
N PRO A 128 -4.13 8.10 16.89
CA PRO A 128 -4.61 7.48 15.66
C PRO A 128 -3.75 7.72 14.41
N ARG A 129 -3.13 8.90 14.32
CA ARG A 129 -2.18 9.27 13.25
C ARG A 129 -0.93 8.39 13.20
N GLU A 130 -0.55 7.75 14.32
CA GLU A 130 0.61 6.88 14.35
C GLU A 130 0.37 5.57 13.59
N ASN A 131 -0.89 5.22 13.27
CA ASN A 131 -1.22 4.11 12.39
C ASN A 131 -0.58 4.26 11.00
N LEU A 132 -0.33 5.50 10.54
CA LEU A 132 0.39 5.76 9.29
C LEU A 132 1.86 5.33 9.35
N LYS A 133 2.44 5.19 10.55
CA LYS A 133 3.82 4.78 10.78
C LYS A 133 3.94 3.31 11.16
N ALA A 134 2.83 2.57 11.26
CA ALA A 134 2.85 1.16 11.60
C ALA A 134 3.59 0.35 10.53
N ASP A 135 4.37 -0.64 10.97
CA ASP A 135 5.07 -1.56 10.07
C ASP A 135 4.06 -2.35 9.24
N ASN A 136 3.02 -2.87 9.90
CA ASN A 136 1.95 -3.65 9.28
C ASN A 136 0.65 -2.85 9.32
N ALA A 137 -0.02 -2.69 8.18
CA ALA A 137 -1.25 -1.94 8.08
C ALA A 137 -2.07 -2.37 6.87
N ILE A 138 -3.39 -2.17 6.94
CA ILE A 138 -4.31 -2.33 5.81
C ILE A 138 -4.84 -0.95 5.43
N PHE A 139 -4.65 -0.57 4.18
CA PHE A 139 -5.04 0.72 3.62
C PHE A 139 -6.25 0.55 2.71
N TYR A 140 -7.28 1.33 2.96
CA TYR A 140 -8.48 1.43 2.14
C TYR A 140 -8.44 2.78 1.45
N ILE A 141 -8.09 2.78 0.16
CA ILE A 141 -7.89 4.02 -0.60
C ILE A 141 -8.99 4.14 -1.65
N SER A 142 -9.72 5.24 -1.58
CA SER A 142 -10.64 5.66 -2.65
C SER A 142 -10.05 6.84 -3.39
N TYR A 143 -10.08 6.79 -4.72
CA TYR A 143 -9.43 7.76 -5.57
C TYR A 143 -10.11 7.83 -6.93
N LYS A 144 -9.93 8.96 -7.61
CA LYS A 144 -10.47 9.21 -8.95
C LYS A 144 -9.33 9.28 -9.96
N TYR A 145 -9.48 8.60 -11.08
CA TYR A 145 -8.60 8.78 -12.24
C TYR A 145 -9.30 9.66 -13.27
N ASN A 146 -8.70 10.83 -13.53
CA ASN A 146 -9.19 11.82 -14.49
C ASN A 146 -8.43 11.76 -15.83
N GLY A 147 -7.93 10.57 -16.22
CA GLY A 147 -7.21 10.40 -17.49
C GLY A 147 -8.13 10.39 -18.70
N ASP A 148 -7.57 10.01 -19.86
CA ASP A 148 -8.28 10.04 -21.14
C ASP A 148 -9.54 9.14 -21.09
N PRO A 149 -10.75 9.71 -21.24
CA PRO A 149 -12.00 8.95 -21.23
C PRO A 149 -12.07 7.87 -22.31
N SER A 150 -11.31 7.99 -23.40
CA SER A 150 -11.26 7.01 -24.49
C SER A 150 -10.64 5.67 -24.07
N THR A 151 -9.88 5.66 -22.97
CA THR A 151 -9.31 4.42 -22.39
C THR A 151 -10.35 3.56 -21.67
N GLY A 152 -11.52 4.12 -21.35
CA GLY A 152 -12.51 3.46 -20.49
C GLY A 152 -12.10 3.33 -19.01
N LEU A 153 -10.94 3.90 -18.64
CA LEU A 153 -10.40 3.85 -17.28
C LEU A 153 -10.75 5.11 -16.47
N ALA A 154 -11.31 6.16 -17.07
CA ALA A 154 -11.71 7.33 -16.28
C ALA A 154 -12.85 6.95 -15.31
N GLY A 155 -12.72 7.31 -14.04
CA GLY A 155 -13.73 6.98 -13.04
C GLY A 155 -13.24 6.95 -11.60
N ASP A 156 -14.13 6.54 -10.71
CA ASP A 156 -13.86 6.36 -9.29
C ASP A 156 -13.43 4.92 -8.99
N TYR A 157 -12.45 4.80 -8.10
CA TYR A 157 -11.78 3.54 -7.75
C TYR A 157 -11.71 3.38 -6.24
N LYS A 158 -11.73 2.12 -5.82
CA LYS A 158 -11.52 1.70 -4.43
C LYS A 158 -10.58 0.51 -4.42
N SER A 159 -9.53 0.60 -3.62
CA SER A 159 -8.48 -0.41 -3.53
C SER A 159 -8.10 -0.67 -2.09
N ILE A 160 -7.88 -1.95 -1.78
CA ILE A 160 -7.47 -2.41 -0.46
C ILE A 160 -6.04 -2.91 -0.58
N ILE A 161 -5.14 -2.35 0.22
CA ILE A 161 -3.71 -2.62 0.15
C ILE A 161 -3.26 -3.08 1.53
N ARG A 162 -2.79 -4.32 1.62
CA ARG A 162 -2.15 -4.82 2.83
C ARG A 162 -0.65 -4.63 2.71
N LYS A 163 -0.05 -3.92 3.67
CA LYS A 163 1.39 -3.79 3.86
C LYS A 163 1.82 -4.67 5.02
N THR A 164 2.83 -5.50 4.79
CA THR A 164 3.48 -6.30 5.84
C THR A 164 5.00 -6.17 5.78
N MET A 165 5.64 -6.26 6.94
CA MET A 165 7.09 -6.25 7.15
C MET A 165 7.44 -7.47 8.00
N ASP A 166 8.49 -8.22 7.64
CA ASP A 166 8.93 -9.41 8.39
C ASP A 166 9.94 -9.08 9.51
N GLY A 167 10.20 -7.79 9.74
CA GLY A 167 11.17 -7.27 10.71
C GLY A 167 12.59 -7.11 10.18
N LYS A 168 12.90 -7.56 8.95
CA LYS A 168 14.21 -7.35 8.32
C LYS A 168 14.26 -6.01 7.59
N PRO A 169 15.40 -5.28 7.64
CA PRO A 169 15.54 -4.01 6.92
C PRO A 169 15.34 -4.17 5.40
N GLY A 170 14.47 -3.34 4.82
CA GLY A 170 14.17 -3.35 3.39
C GLY A 170 13.22 -4.46 2.93
N HIS A 171 12.78 -5.33 3.84
CA HIS A 171 11.76 -6.34 3.58
C HIS A 171 10.37 -5.76 3.76
N MET A 172 9.62 -5.64 2.67
CA MET A 172 8.23 -5.18 2.67
C MET A 172 7.43 -6.00 1.66
N CYS A 173 6.21 -6.38 2.00
CA CYS A 173 5.27 -7.00 1.08
C CYS A 173 3.99 -6.15 0.97
N LEU A 174 3.55 -5.95 -0.27
CA LEU A 174 2.31 -5.28 -0.63
C LEU A 174 1.38 -6.27 -1.34
N GLU A 175 0.19 -6.45 -0.81
CA GLU A 175 -0.88 -7.20 -1.45
C GLU A 175 -2.02 -6.24 -1.80
N VAL A 176 -2.48 -6.27 -3.06
CA VAL A 176 -3.55 -5.38 -3.54
C VAL A 176 -4.76 -6.22 -3.92
N SER A 177 -5.93 -5.83 -3.41
CA SER A 177 -7.23 -6.26 -3.92
C SER A 177 -8.03 -5.06 -4.41
N GLU A 178 -8.86 -5.32 -5.42
CA GLU A 178 -9.82 -4.34 -5.92
C GLU A 178 -11.19 -4.60 -5.34
N TYR A 179 -11.90 -3.52 -5.02
CA TYR A 179 -13.32 -3.62 -4.81
C TYR A 179 -14.04 -3.58 -6.16
N CYS A 180 -14.40 -4.75 -6.69
CA CYS A 180 -15.39 -4.83 -7.77
C CYS A 180 -16.78 -4.65 -7.15
N ASN A 181 -17.46 -3.53 -7.46
CA ASN A 181 -18.92 -3.51 -7.45
C ASN A 181 -19.37 -4.53 -8.49
N THR A 182 -19.62 -5.78 -8.08
CA THR A 182 -20.49 -6.66 -8.88
C THR A 182 -21.88 -6.04 -8.84
N PHE A 183 -22.27 -5.46 -9.98
CA PHE A 183 -23.65 -5.04 -10.27
C PHE A 183 -24.60 -6.24 -10.27
#